data_AF-A0A8S2FLS4-F1
#
_entry.id   AF-A0A8S2FLS4-F1
#
_cell.length_a   1.000
_cell.length_b   1.000
_cell.length_c   1.000
_cell.angle_alpha   90.00
_cell.angle_beta   90.00
_cell.angle_gamma   90.00
#
_symmetry.space_group_name_H-M   'P 1'
#
loop_
_entity.id
_entity.type
_entity.pdbx_description
1 polymer ?
#
loop_
_entity_poly.entity_id
_entity_poly.type
_entity_poly.pdbx_seq_one_letter_code
_entity_poly.pdbx_strand_id
1 'polypeptide(L)'
;QKGKDETRTKKKLVYSVQCKNCDLKYIGETNRDKQTRMREHNNDIKKSKQTSLIAQHPNMNNHMMDLDYAETLTPESTWKRRVIKESILTHQSKGLVINETKYKLKVFG
;
A
#
# COMPACT_ATOMS: atom_id res chain seq x y z
N GLN A 1 -21.62 10.00 20.58
CA GLN A 1 -21.63 8.62 21.10
C GLN A 1 -20.28 7.98 20.80
N LYS A 2 -19.56 7.50 21.83
CA LYS A 2 -18.25 6.84 21.70
C LYS A 2 -18.42 5.47 21.02
N GLY A 3 -17.89 5.34 19.81
CA GLY A 3 -17.88 4.09 19.06
C GLY A 3 -16.65 3.24 19.41
N LYS A 4 -16.89 2.24 20.25
CA LYS A 4 -16.25 0.91 20.35
C LYS A 4 -14.81 0.76 19.85
N ASP A 5 -13.96 0.45 20.83
CA ASP A 5 -12.66 -0.22 20.79
C ASP A 5 -12.47 -1.21 19.62
N GLU A 6 -12.14 -0.70 18.43
CA GLU A 6 -11.52 -1.52 17.39
C GLU A 6 -10.06 -1.67 17.75
N THR A 7 -9.67 -2.86 18.19
CA THR A 7 -8.27 -3.27 18.24
C THR A 7 -7.71 -3.09 16.83
N ARG A 8 -7.09 -1.92 16.55
CA ARG A 8 -6.56 -1.56 15.23
C ARG A 8 -5.65 -2.69 14.79
N THR A 9 -6.16 -3.54 13.90
CA THR A 9 -5.43 -4.72 13.44
C THR A 9 -4.13 -4.21 12.82
N LYS A 10 -3.00 -4.48 13.49
CA LYS A 10 -1.70 -3.91 13.10
C LYS A 10 -0.98 -4.70 12.01
N LYS A 11 -1.44 -5.92 11.71
CA LYS A 11 -0.84 -6.85 10.74
C LYS A 11 -1.93 -7.52 9.90
N LYS A 12 -1.57 -8.19 8.80
CA LYS A 12 -2.54 -8.87 7.91
C LYS A 12 -3.60 -7.89 7.39
N LEU A 13 -3.15 -6.86 6.68
CA LEU A 13 -3.99 -5.77 6.21
C LEU A 13 -3.54 -5.26 4.84
N VAL A 14 -4.45 -4.57 4.17
CA VAL A 14 -4.15 -3.71 3.01
C VAL A 14 -4.05 -2.27 3.51
N TYR A 15 -3.07 -1.53 3.01
CA TYR A 15 -2.81 -0.14 3.38
C TYR A 15 -2.53 0.73 2.15
N SER A 16 -2.66 2.04 2.33
CA SER A 16 -2.23 3.05 1.37
C SER A 16 -1.13 3.94 1.98
N VAL A 17 -0.27 4.48 1.11
CA VAL A 17 0.72 5.51 1.44
C VAL A 17 0.67 6.59 0.36
N GLN A 18 0.36 7.83 0.75
CA GLN A 18 0.27 8.96 -0.17
C GLN A 18 1.66 9.48 -0.54
N CYS A 19 1.85 9.93 -1.79
CA CYS A 19 2.99 10.77 -2.14
C CYS A 19 2.76 12.20 -1.64
N LYS A 20 3.75 12.81 -1.00
CA LYS A 20 3.64 14.20 -0.50
C LYS A 20 3.69 15.25 -1.61
N ASN A 21 4.12 14.85 -2.80
CA ASN A 21 4.42 15.77 -3.91
C ASN A 21 3.47 15.61 -5.09
N CYS A 22 2.61 14.59 -5.11
CA CYS A 22 1.59 14.40 -6.15
C CYS A 22 0.41 13.57 -5.65
N ASP A 23 -0.64 13.48 -6.47
CA ASP A 23 -1.88 12.79 -6.11
C ASP A 23 -1.77 11.26 -6.11
N LEU A 24 -0.62 10.70 -6.51
CA LEU A 24 -0.41 9.26 -6.55
C LEU A 24 -0.19 8.67 -5.15
N LYS A 25 -0.75 7.48 -4.94
CA LYS A 25 -0.54 6.68 -3.72
C LYS A 25 0.00 5.29 -4.05
N TYR A 26 0.68 4.68 -3.10
CA TYR A 26 1.00 3.26 -3.14
C TYR A 26 -0.05 2.47 -2.37
N ILE A 27 -0.56 1.37 -2.93
CA ILE A 27 -1.44 0.43 -2.23
C ILE A 27 -0.74 -0.92 -2.11
N GLY A 28 -0.59 -1.41 -0.88
CA GLY A 28 0.12 -2.65 -0.61
C GLY A 28 -0.57 -3.50 0.44
N GLU A 29 -0.15 -4.77 0.51
CA GLU A 29 -0.56 -5.69 1.57
C GLU A 29 0.61 -6.06 2.47
N THR A 30 0.31 -6.45 3.71
CA THR A 30 1.31 -6.95 4.63
C THR A 30 0.77 -8.02 5.56
N ASN A 31 1.54 -9.09 5.76
CA ASN A 31 1.38 -10.02 6.90
C ASN A 31 2.21 -9.57 8.13
N ARG A 32 3.18 -8.68 7.94
CA ARG A 32 3.97 -8.07 9.02
C ARG A 32 3.12 -7.04 9.76
N ASP A 33 3.62 -6.62 10.92
CA ASP A 33 3.15 -5.40 11.56
C ASP A 33 3.33 -4.19 10.60
N LYS A 34 2.35 -3.28 10.59
CA LYS A 34 2.31 -2.12 9.70
C LYS A 34 3.51 -1.21 9.93
N GLN A 35 3.89 -0.97 11.18
CA GLN A 35 5.04 -0.12 11.50
C GLN A 35 6.34 -0.77 11.04
N THR A 36 6.48 -2.08 11.22
CA THR A 36 7.62 -2.83 10.67
C THR A 36 7.67 -2.69 9.15
N ARG A 37 6.56 -2.87 8.44
CA ARG A 37 6.51 -2.69 6.99
C ARG A 37 6.86 -1.27 6.55
N MET A 38 6.43 -0.24 7.28
CA MET A 38 6.81 1.14 6.96
C MET A 38 8.31 1.39 7.15
N ARG A 39 8.93 0.80 8.18
CA ARG A 39 10.39 0.84 8.37
C ARG A 39 11.14 0.13 7.25
N GLU A 40 10.65 -1.03 6.81
CA GLU A 40 11.19 -1.75 5.64
C GLU A 40 11.14 -0.87 4.39
N HIS A 41 10.00 -0.23 4.12
CA HIS A 41 9.85 0.70 2.99
C HIS A 41 10.77 1.90 3.08
N ASN A 42 10.90 2.51 4.25
CA ASN A 42 11.83 3.62 4.46
C ASN A 42 13.28 3.21 4.13
N ASN A 43 13.68 2.01 4.56
CA ASN A 43 15.00 1.47 4.25
C ASN A 43 15.18 1.21 2.75
N ASP A 44 14.16 0.68 2.08
CA ASP A 44 14.18 0.46 0.63
C ASP A 44 14.26 1.78 -0.16
N ILE A 45 13.56 2.83 0.28
CA ILE A 45 13.64 4.19 -0.27
C ILE A 45 15.05 4.76 -0.11
N LYS A 46 15.60 4.73 1.12
CA LYS A 46 16.96 5.23 1.42
C LYS A 46 18.06 4.52 0.63
N LYS A 47 17.86 3.24 0.29
CA LYS A 47 18.80 2.43 -0.48
C LYS A 47 18.56 2.51 -1.99
N SER A 48 17.59 3.31 -2.43
CA SER A 48 17.17 3.38 -3.83
C SER A 48 16.94 2.02 -4.47
N LYS A 49 16.27 1.14 -3.72
CA LYS A 49 16.11 -0.26 -4.10
C LYS A 49 15.19 -0.39 -5.31
N GLN A 50 15.79 -0.76 -6.44
CA GLN A 50 15.10 -0.85 -7.73
C GLN A 50 14.02 -1.93 -7.79
N THR A 51 13.96 -2.88 -6.86
CA THR A 51 12.90 -3.91 -6.83
C THR A 51 11.67 -3.49 -6.04
N SER A 52 11.67 -2.30 -5.44
CA SER A 52 10.56 -1.82 -4.62
C SER A 52 9.87 -0.63 -5.30
N LEU A 53 8.64 -0.83 -5.78
CA LEU A 53 7.88 0.22 -6.48
C LEU A 53 7.65 1.47 -5.62
N ILE A 54 7.44 1.28 -4.30
CA ILE A 54 7.31 2.40 -3.36
C ILE A 54 8.63 3.18 -3.19
N ALA A 55 9.77 2.56 -3.52
CA ALA A 55 11.08 3.21 -3.55
C ALA A 55 11.40 3.82 -4.91
N GLN A 56 10.96 3.24 -6.02
CA GLN A 56 11.23 3.77 -7.36
C GLN A 56 10.62 5.17 -7.55
N HIS A 57 9.33 5.35 -7.22
CA HIS A 57 8.63 6.61 -7.44
C HIS A 57 9.32 7.83 -6.79
N PRO A 58 9.60 7.86 -5.48
CA PRO A 58 10.29 8.99 -4.86
C PRO A 58 11.69 9.23 -5.42
N ASN A 59 12.44 8.17 -5.75
CA ASN A 59 13.80 8.29 -6.25
C ASN A 59 13.89 8.82 -7.69
N MET A 60 12.95 8.47 -8.56
CA MET A 60 12.94 8.92 -9.95
C MET A 60 12.39 10.34 -10.12
N ASN A 61 11.51 10.77 -9.22
CA ASN A 61 10.77 12.03 -9.36
C ASN A 61 11.19 13.10 -8.35
N ASN A 62 12.18 12.82 -7.49
CA ASN A 62 12.54 13.67 -6.36
C ASN A 62 11.32 13.97 -5.44
N HIS A 63 10.54 12.93 -5.16
CA HIS A 63 9.35 12.99 -4.32
C HIS A 63 9.58 12.31 -2.96
N MET A 64 8.61 12.46 -2.05
CA MET A 64 8.61 11.82 -0.74
C MET A 64 7.32 11.04 -0.51
N MET A 65 7.44 9.85 0.07
CA MET A 65 6.29 9.04 0.50
C MET A 65 5.93 9.33 1.96
N ASP A 66 4.64 9.45 2.27
CA ASP A 66 4.17 9.75 3.61
C ASP A 66 3.99 8.50 4.50
N LEU A 67 5.11 7.89 4.86
CA LEU A 67 5.13 6.63 5.62
C LEU A 67 4.57 6.76 7.05
N ASP A 68 4.61 7.96 7.64
CA ASP A 68 4.12 8.21 9.00
C ASP A 68 2.58 8.18 9.07
N TYR A 69 1.92 8.55 7.97
CA TYR A 69 0.45 8.59 7.85
C TYR A 69 -0.10 7.45 6.98
N ALA A 70 0.61 6.32 6.90
CA ALA A 70 0.12 5.13 6.20
C ALA A 70 -1.24 4.67 6.74
N GLU A 71 -2.25 4.70 5.88
CA GLU A 71 -3.64 4.43 6.24
C GLU A 71 -3.96 2.93 6.09
N THR A 72 -4.69 2.37 7.06
CA THR A 72 -5.20 0.99 6.93
C THR A 72 -6.51 1.03 6.15
N LEU A 73 -6.56 0.39 4.97
CA LEU A 73 -7.76 0.35 4.14
C LEU A 73 -8.71 -0.78 4.56
N THR A 74 -8.18 -1.97 4.83
CA THR A 74 -8.97 -3.11 5.31
C THR A 74 -8.07 -4.15 5.99
N PRO A 75 -8.47 -4.72 7.13
CA PRO A 75 -7.88 -5.96 7.63
C PRO A 75 -8.30 -7.15 6.75
N GLU A 76 -7.41 -8.13 6.59
CA GLU A 76 -7.72 -9.42 5.94
C GLU A 76 -6.65 -10.46 6.31
N SER A 77 -7.04 -11.45 7.11
CA SER A 77 -6.13 -12.47 7.61
C SER A 77 -5.66 -13.44 6.53
N THR A 78 -6.53 -13.76 5.57
CA THR A 78 -6.25 -14.74 4.53
C THR A 78 -5.43 -14.11 3.42
N TRP A 79 -4.22 -14.61 3.18
CA TRP A 79 -3.32 -14.04 2.16
C TRP A 79 -3.98 -13.94 0.78
N LYS A 80 -4.62 -15.01 0.29
CA LYS A 80 -5.31 -15.00 -1.02
C LYS A 80 -6.35 -13.89 -1.12
N ARG A 81 -7.24 -13.78 -0.12
CA ARG A 81 -8.28 -12.73 -0.08
C ARG A 81 -7.66 -11.33 0.04
N ARG A 82 -6.55 -11.20 0.78
CA ARG A 82 -5.87 -9.92 0.97
C ARG A 82 -5.26 -9.40 -0.33
N VAL A 83 -4.64 -10.26 -1.13
CA VAL A 83 -4.08 -9.85 -2.43
C VAL A 83 -5.21 -9.51 -3.43
N ILE A 84 -6.34 -10.24 -3.39
CA ILE A 84 -7.53 -9.88 -4.18
C ILE A 84 -8.06 -8.49 -3.78
N LYS A 85 -8.21 -8.22 -2.48
CA LYS A 85 -8.63 -6.92 -1.96
C LYS A 85 -7.69 -5.80 -2.38
N GLU A 86 -6.38 -6.01 -2.27
CA GLU A 86 -5.38 -5.05 -2.75
C GLU A 86 -5.53 -4.80 -4.26
N SER A 87 -5.70 -5.84 -5.07
CA SER A 87 -5.91 -5.70 -6.51
C SER A 87 -7.16 -4.88 -6.85
N ILE A 88 -8.28 -5.13 -6.15
CA ILE A 88 -9.52 -4.37 -6.32
C ILE A 88 -9.32 -2.90 -5.97
N LEU A 89 -8.70 -2.60 -4.82
CA LEU A 89 -8.45 -1.23 -4.36
C LEU A 89 -7.48 -0.47 -5.28
N THR A 90 -6.44 -1.14 -5.77
CA THR A 90 -5.52 -0.60 -6.77
C THR A 90 -6.26 -0.28 -8.07
N HIS A 91 -7.12 -1.18 -8.56
CA HIS A 91 -7.90 -0.95 -9.77
C HIS A 91 -8.94 0.19 -9.62
N GLN A 92 -9.65 0.23 -8.50
CA GLN A 92 -10.65 1.27 -8.20
C GLN A 92 -10.05 2.66 -8.04
N SER A 93 -8.73 2.77 -7.85
CA SER A 93 -8.04 4.05 -7.77
C SER A 93 -7.87 4.74 -9.14
N LYS A 94 -8.37 4.14 -10.23
CA LYS A 94 -8.48 4.77 -11.57
C LYS A 94 -7.18 5.41 -12.07
N GLY A 95 -6.04 4.75 -11.83
CA GLY A 95 -4.72 5.23 -12.26
C GLY A 95 -4.03 6.20 -11.30
N LEU A 96 -4.67 6.62 -10.21
CA LEU A 96 -4.04 7.41 -9.14
C LEU A 96 -3.21 6.54 -8.18
N VAL A 97 -2.45 5.59 -8.72
CA VAL A 97 -1.64 4.63 -7.96
C VAL A 97 -0.26 4.45 -8.58
N ILE A 98 0.74 4.28 -7.70
CA ILE A 98 2.14 4.06 -8.08
C ILE A 98 2.35 2.61 -8.57
N ASN A 99 1.66 1.65 -7.97
CA ASN A 99 1.80 0.23 -8.30
C ASN A 99 0.68 -0.26 -9.23
N GLU A 100 1.01 -1.27 -10.04
CA GLU A 100 0.03 -1.95 -10.86
C GLU A 100 -0.84 -2.92 -10.06
N THR A 101 -2.05 -3.18 -10.58
CA THR A 101 -2.93 -4.25 -10.11
C THR A 101 -2.26 -5.61 -10.29
N LYS A 102 -2.07 -6.37 -9.20
CA LYS A 102 -1.42 -7.70 -9.25
C LYS A 102 -2.25 -8.77 -9.97
N TYR A 103 -3.55 -8.84 -9.72
CA TYR A 103 -4.46 -9.77 -10.40
C TYR A 103 -5.44 -9.03 -11.29
N LYS A 104 -5.37 -9.31 -12.60
CA LYS A 104 -6.32 -8.80 -13.60
C LYS A 104 -7.14 -9.98 -14.11
N LEU A 105 -8.46 -9.95 -13.91
CA LEU A 105 -9.37 -10.90 -14.57
C LEU A 105 -9.50 -10.47 -16.03
N LYS A 106 -9.11 -11.34 -16.96
CA LYS A 106 -9.44 -11.15 -18.38
C LYS A 106 -10.86 -11.66 -18.57
N VAL A 107 -11.81 -10.73 -18.68
CA VAL A 107 -13.15 -11.06 -19.16
C VAL A 107 -13.06 -11.11 -20.67
N PHE A 108 -13.17 -12.30 -21.24
CA PHE A 108 -13.35 -12.47 -22.68
C PHE A 108 -14.84 -12.24 -22.95
N GLY A 109 -15.12 -11.23 -23.79
CA GLY A 109 -16.44 -11.04 -24.39
C GLY A 109 -16.63 -11.98 -25.57
#